data_AF-V5HA01-F1
#
_entry.id   AF-V5HA01-F1
#
_cell.length_a   1.000
_cell.length_b   1.000
_cell.length_c   1.000
_cell.angle_alpha   90.00
_cell.angle_beta   90.00
_cell.angle_gamma   90.00
#
_symmetry.space_group_name_H-M   'P 1'
#
loop_
_entity.id
_entity.type
_entity.pdbx_description
1 polymer ?
#
loop_
_entity_poly.entity_id
_entity_poly.type
_entity_poly.pdbx_seq_one_letter_code
_entity_poly.pdbx_strand_id
1 'polypeptide(L)'
;MVLGDIFLNASLTEAFCMAIVEACACGLQVVSTRVGGVPEVLPPDLIWLCDPSVGGLLEGLENAIENHRRGKVVPAAEAHARVAKMYQWENVALRTERVYDAICHEPPLELHRRLDRAVHCGFLFGRFVMVIMLILHAMNYVLSYLKPNSLIDEAVDFPAPLHKEEVMTNVNKKKIHEGGAS
;
A
#
# COMPACT_ATOMS: atom_id res chain seq x y z
N MET A 1 14.78 27.25 -8.39
CA MET A 1 13.98 26.13 -7.86
C MET A 1 12.63 26.22 -8.53
N VAL A 2 12.16 25.16 -9.20
CA VAL A 2 10.84 25.15 -9.86
C VAL A 2 9.81 24.73 -8.81
N LEU A 3 8.74 25.51 -8.66
CA LEU A 3 7.59 25.21 -7.81
C LEU A 3 6.45 24.71 -8.71
N GLY A 4 5.73 23.68 -8.27
CA GLY A 4 4.54 23.17 -8.95
C GLY A 4 3.30 23.46 -8.11
N ASP A 5 2.20 23.85 -8.76
CA ASP A 5 0.92 24.18 -8.11
C ASP A 5 -0.11 23.05 -8.23
N ILE A 6 0.03 22.22 -9.26
CA ILE A 6 -0.94 21.18 -9.63
C ILE A 6 -0.18 19.91 -10.00
N PHE A 7 -0.61 18.78 -9.43
CA PHE A 7 -0.21 17.45 -9.81
C PHE A 7 -1.30 16.81 -10.67
N LEU A 8 -0.90 16.21 -11.80
CA LEU A 8 -1.81 15.56 -12.75
C LEU A 8 -1.49 14.07 -12.85
N ASN A 9 -2.48 13.23 -12.55
CA ASN A 9 -2.43 11.79 -12.81
C ASN A 9 -3.40 11.42 -13.95
N ALA A 10 -2.85 10.94 -15.07
CA ALA A 10 -3.60 10.58 -16.27
C ALA A 10 -3.68 9.05 -16.50
N SER A 11 -3.43 8.25 -15.46
CA SER A 11 -3.40 6.79 -15.56
C SER A 11 -4.76 6.21 -15.98
N LEU A 12 -4.73 5.15 -16.79
CA LEU A 12 -5.94 4.39 -17.16
C LEU A 12 -6.31 3.33 -16.10
N THR A 13 -5.34 2.91 -15.29
CA THR A 13 -5.53 1.98 -14.18
C THR A 13 -4.63 2.35 -13.02
N GLU A 14 -5.19 2.47 -11.82
CA GLU A 14 -4.46 2.73 -10.58
C GLU A 14 -5.18 2.06 -9.41
N ALA A 15 -4.46 1.43 -8.49
CA ALA A 15 -5.07 0.84 -7.31
C ALA A 15 -5.17 1.86 -6.17
N PHE A 16 -4.09 2.55 -5.85
CA PHE A 16 -4.01 3.52 -4.76
C PHE A 16 -3.25 4.79 -5.14
N CYS A 17 -2.31 4.72 -6.10
CA CYS A 17 -1.50 5.84 -6.55
C CYS A 17 -0.86 6.66 -5.40
N MET A 18 0.26 6.19 -4.83
CA MET A 18 0.97 6.91 -3.75
C MET A 18 1.30 8.36 -4.10
N ALA A 19 1.55 8.64 -5.38
CA ALA A 19 1.90 9.98 -5.86
C ALA A 19 0.81 11.04 -5.59
N ILE A 20 -0.48 10.69 -5.62
CA ILE A 20 -1.54 11.68 -5.31
C ILE A 20 -1.55 12.04 -3.83
N VAL A 21 -1.21 11.10 -2.94
CA VAL A 21 -1.09 11.33 -1.50
C VAL A 21 0.10 12.25 -1.22
N GLU A 22 1.25 11.98 -1.84
CA GLU A 22 2.47 12.79 -1.73
C GLU A 22 2.26 14.21 -2.26
N ALA A 23 1.65 14.35 -3.43
CA ALA A 23 1.34 15.66 -4.02
C ALA A 23 0.43 16.49 -3.11
N CYS A 24 -0.64 15.88 -2.60
CA CYS A 24 -1.55 16.55 -1.68
C CYS A 24 -0.86 16.92 -0.36
N ALA A 25 0.00 16.05 0.18
CA ALA A 25 0.79 16.32 1.39
C ALA A 25 1.81 17.46 1.20
N CYS A 26 2.29 17.66 -0.02
CA CYS A 26 3.14 18.79 -0.40
C CYS A 26 2.35 20.08 -0.69
N GLY A 27 1.01 20.04 -0.62
CA GLY A 27 0.14 21.19 -0.83
C GLY A 27 -0.21 21.49 -2.29
N LEU A 28 0.04 20.55 -3.22
CA LEU A 28 -0.38 20.69 -4.61
C LEU A 28 -1.86 20.35 -4.74
N GLN A 29 -2.56 21.02 -5.65
CA GLN A 29 -3.87 20.54 -6.09
C GLN A 29 -3.70 19.24 -6.88
N VAL A 30 -4.56 18.26 -6.64
CA VAL A 30 -4.51 16.97 -7.33
C VAL A 30 -5.62 16.91 -8.36
N VAL A 31 -5.25 16.62 -9.61
CA VAL A 31 -6.16 16.25 -10.69
C VAL A 31 -5.86 14.82 -11.09
N SER A 32 -6.84 13.94 -11.08
CA SER A 32 -6.64 12.52 -11.39
C SER A 32 -7.81 11.94 -12.16
N THR A 33 -7.55 10.94 -13.00
CA THR A 33 -8.58 10.07 -13.54
C THR A 33 -9.30 9.29 -12.43
N ARG A 34 -10.60 9.05 -12.61
CA ARG A 34 -11.48 8.27 -11.75
C ARG A 34 -11.43 6.79 -12.14
N VAL A 35 -10.30 6.13 -11.87
CA VAL A 35 -10.06 4.73 -12.24
C VAL A 35 -9.58 3.91 -11.05
N GLY A 36 -9.88 2.61 -11.07
CA GLY A 36 -9.53 1.67 -10.00
C GLY A 36 -9.91 2.20 -8.62
N GLY A 37 -8.97 2.21 -7.68
CA GLY A 37 -9.23 2.65 -6.30
C GLY A 37 -8.91 4.11 -6.00
N VAL A 38 -8.51 4.90 -7.01
CA VAL A 38 -8.21 6.34 -6.86
C VAL A 38 -9.34 7.13 -6.17
N PRO A 39 -10.65 6.90 -6.46
CA PRO A 39 -11.73 7.64 -5.82
C PRO A 39 -11.82 7.46 -4.30
N GLU A 40 -11.19 6.42 -3.74
CA GLU A 40 -11.16 6.18 -2.30
C GLU A 40 -9.96 6.82 -1.59
N VAL A 41 -8.96 7.31 -2.33
CA VAL A 41 -7.66 7.72 -1.78
C VAL A 41 -7.69 9.11 -1.13
N LEU A 42 -8.36 10.06 -1.76
CA LEU A 42 -8.48 11.42 -1.22
C LEU A 42 -9.95 11.82 -1.15
N PRO A 43 -10.34 12.61 -0.13
CA PRO A 43 -11.71 13.10 -0.04
C PRO A 43 -12.00 14.06 -1.22
N PRO A 44 -13.27 14.18 -1.66
CA PRO A 44 -13.63 14.88 -2.90
C PRO A 44 -13.22 16.36 -2.97
N ASP A 45 -12.92 16.99 -1.84
CA ASP A 45 -12.48 18.39 -1.76
C ASP A 45 -10.95 18.57 -1.90
N LEU A 46 -10.18 17.47 -1.86
CA LEU A 46 -8.72 17.47 -2.06
C LEU A 46 -8.29 16.95 -3.43
N ILE A 47 -9.23 16.51 -4.27
CA ILE A 47 -8.94 15.90 -5.57
C ILE A 47 -10.02 16.21 -6.61
N TRP A 48 -9.58 16.56 -7.82
CA TRP A 48 -10.43 16.61 -9.00
C TRP A 48 -10.43 15.25 -9.69
N LEU A 49 -11.57 14.55 -9.62
CA LEU A 49 -11.75 13.24 -10.25
C LEU A 49 -12.40 13.37 -11.63
N CYS A 50 -11.62 13.07 -12.66
CA CYS A 50 -11.96 13.22 -14.07
C CYS A 50 -12.29 11.89 -14.73
N ASP A 51 -13.09 11.92 -15.80
CA ASP A 51 -13.17 10.76 -16.69
C ASP A 51 -11.80 10.50 -17.35
N PRO A 52 -11.42 9.23 -17.61
CA PRO A 52 -10.15 8.86 -18.25
C PRO A 52 -10.17 9.17 -19.76
N SER A 53 -10.40 10.43 -20.09
CA SER A 53 -10.41 10.97 -21.44
C SER A 53 -9.69 12.32 -21.46
N VAL A 54 -9.22 12.73 -22.64
CA VAL A 54 -8.58 14.04 -22.81
C VAL A 54 -9.53 15.17 -22.39
N GLY A 55 -10.80 15.09 -22.77
CA GLY A 55 -11.80 16.09 -22.41
C GLY A 55 -12.02 16.19 -20.89
N GLY A 56 -12.17 15.05 -20.21
CA GLY A 56 -12.35 15.03 -18.75
C GLY A 56 -11.13 15.56 -17.98
N LEU A 57 -9.91 15.22 -18.43
CA LEU A 57 -8.69 15.73 -17.82
C LEU A 57 -8.50 17.24 -18.07
N LEU A 58 -8.82 17.73 -19.26
CA LEU A 58 -8.79 19.16 -19.57
C LEU A 58 -9.77 19.93 -18.67
N GLU A 59 -11.02 19.46 -18.55
CA GLU A 59 -12.01 20.08 -17.69
C GLU A 59 -11.55 20.13 -16.22
N GLY A 60 -11.00 19.03 -15.69
CA GLY A 60 -10.48 19.01 -14.32
C GLY A 60 -9.28 19.93 -14.11
N LEU A 61 -8.38 19.98 -15.09
CA LEU A 61 -7.21 20.85 -15.03
C LEU A 61 -7.60 22.33 -15.12
N GLU A 62 -8.53 22.69 -16.01
CA GLU A 62 -9.05 24.06 -16.12
C GLU A 62 -9.71 24.53 -14.81
N ASN A 63 -10.53 23.67 -14.19
CA ASN A 63 -11.13 23.94 -12.89
C ASN A 63 -10.08 24.13 -11.79
N ALA A 64 -9.04 23.29 -11.75
CA ALA A 64 -7.95 23.41 -10.78
C ALA A 64 -7.14 24.71 -10.98
N ILE A 65 -6.88 25.11 -12.23
CA ILE A 65 -6.21 26.38 -12.56
C ILE A 65 -7.07 27.57 -12.12
N GLU A 66 -8.37 27.54 -12.39
CA GLU A 66 -9.27 28.63 -12.01
C GLU A 66 -9.39 28.75 -10.48
N ASN A 67 -9.47 27.63 -9.76
CA ASN A 67 -9.45 27.64 -8.30
C ASN A 67 -8.15 28.20 -7.74
N HIS A 68 -7.00 27.85 -8.33
CA HIS A 68 -5.71 28.43 -7.95
C HIS A 68 -5.72 29.96 -8.12
N ARG A 69 -6.14 30.45 -9.29
CA ARG A 69 -6.22 31.89 -9.59
C ARG A 69 -7.13 32.65 -8.64
N ARG A 70 -8.22 32.03 -8.19
CA ARG A 70 -9.18 32.61 -7.24
C ARG A 70 -8.76 32.46 -5.78
N GLY A 71 -7.61 31.83 -5.50
CA GLY A 71 -7.16 31.53 -4.13
C GLY A 71 -8.06 30.51 -3.41
N LYS A 72 -8.86 29.74 -4.15
CA LYS A 72 -9.75 28.68 -3.63
C LYS A 72 -9.01 27.34 -3.56
N VAL A 73 -7.86 27.36 -2.90
CA VAL A 73 -7.03 26.17 -2.69
C VAL A 73 -6.93 25.89 -1.20
N VAL A 74 -6.88 24.61 -0.85
CA VAL A 74 -6.63 24.22 0.54
C VAL A 74 -5.20 24.62 0.89
N PRO A 75 -4.96 25.33 2.01
CA PRO A 75 -3.61 25.66 2.43
C PRO A 75 -2.74 24.42 2.59
N ALA A 76 -1.48 24.49 2.16
CA ALA A 76 -0.56 23.35 2.18
C ALA A 76 -0.45 22.68 3.56
N ALA A 77 -0.38 23.48 4.64
CA ALA A 77 -0.33 22.97 6.00
C ALA A 77 -1.60 22.18 6.40
N GLU A 78 -2.76 22.62 5.91
CA GLU A 78 -4.03 21.93 6.17
C GLU A 78 -4.13 20.63 5.37
N ALA A 79 -3.80 20.67 4.07
CA ALA A 79 -3.76 19.48 3.22
C ALA A 79 -2.82 18.41 3.80
N HIS A 80 -1.61 18.83 4.20
CA HIS A 80 -0.64 17.97 4.89
C HIS A 80 -1.23 17.37 6.18
N ALA A 81 -1.80 18.19 7.05
CA ALA A 81 -2.35 17.73 8.33
C ALA A 81 -3.51 16.74 8.15
N ARG A 82 -4.30 16.86 7.08
CA ARG A 82 -5.36 15.92 6.73
C ARG A 82 -4.79 14.61 6.21
N VAL A 83 -3.86 14.66 5.26
CA VAL A 83 -3.21 13.47 4.70
C VAL A 83 -2.49 12.68 5.79
N ALA A 84 -1.74 13.34 6.66
CA ALA A 84 -1.02 12.73 7.77
C ALA A 84 -1.94 12.02 8.79
N LYS A 85 -3.22 12.42 8.90
CA LYS A 85 -4.22 11.73 9.75
C LYS A 85 -4.83 10.52 9.07
N MET A 86 -4.97 10.54 7.74
CA MET A 86 -5.56 9.44 6.96
C MET A 86 -4.56 8.32 6.74
N TYR A 87 -3.30 8.65 6.48
CA TYR A 87 -2.26 7.72 6.05
C TYR A 87 -1.04 7.78 6.97
N GLN A 88 -0.91 6.77 7.83
CA GLN A 88 0.22 6.63 8.75
C GLN A 88 0.81 5.22 8.66
N TRP A 89 2.09 5.13 8.27
CA TRP A 89 2.79 3.85 8.16
C TRP A 89 2.84 3.07 9.48
N GLU A 90 2.92 3.77 10.61
CA GLU A 90 2.87 3.14 11.95
C GLU A 90 1.56 2.40 12.18
N ASN A 91 0.41 3.00 11.80
CA ASN A 91 -0.89 2.35 11.91
C ASN A 91 -1.04 1.19 10.93
N VAL A 92 -0.51 1.32 9.70
CA VAL A 92 -0.51 0.22 8.72
C VAL A 92 0.32 -0.94 9.25
N ALA A 93 1.52 -0.69 9.76
CA ALA A 93 2.40 -1.70 10.34
C ALA A 93 1.72 -2.42 11.51
N LEU A 94 1.18 -1.69 12.48
CA LEU A 94 0.50 -2.25 13.64
C LEU A 94 -0.70 -3.12 13.25
N ARG A 95 -1.49 -2.69 12.25
CA ARG A 95 -2.66 -3.45 11.78
C ARG A 95 -2.24 -4.71 11.03
N THR A 96 -1.20 -4.64 10.21
CA THR A 96 -0.67 -5.79 9.49
C THR A 96 -0.05 -6.80 10.45
N GLU A 97 0.71 -6.35 11.44
CA GLU A 97 1.31 -7.19 12.48
C GLU A 97 0.24 -8.00 13.22
N ARG A 98 -0.86 -7.36 13.65
CA ARG A 98 -1.98 -8.06 14.30
C ARG A 98 -2.57 -9.19 13.45
N VAL A 99 -2.64 -9.02 12.13
CA VAL A 99 -3.14 -10.06 11.22
C VAL A 99 -2.13 -11.20 11.12
N TYR A 100 -0.85 -10.89 11.03
CA TYR A 100 0.21 -11.91 11.02
C TYR A 100 0.23 -12.69 12.33
N ASP A 101 0.21 -12.02 13.48
CA ASP A 101 0.12 -12.66 14.79
C ASP A 101 -1.10 -13.58 14.89
N ALA A 102 -2.26 -13.13 14.41
CA ALA A 102 -3.47 -13.95 14.41
C ALA A 102 -3.31 -15.23 13.58
N ILE A 103 -2.72 -15.13 12.39
CA ILE A 103 -2.55 -16.25 11.45
C ILE A 103 -1.41 -17.19 11.90
N CYS A 104 -0.36 -16.68 12.52
CA CYS A 104 0.77 -17.49 13.02
C CYS A 104 0.34 -18.57 14.02
N HIS A 105 -0.77 -18.35 14.74
CA HIS A 105 -1.32 -19.31 15.69
C HIS A 105 -2.38 -20.24 15.07
N GLU A 106 -2.73 -20.06 13.80
CA GLU A 106 -3.66 -20.95 13.10
C GLU A 106 -2.94 -22.22 12.64
N PRO A 107 -3.51 -23.42 12.86
CA PRO A 107 -2.91 -24.65 12.36
C PRO A 107 -2.90 -24.64 10.81
N PRO A 108 -1.85 -25.17 10.18
CA PRO A 108 -1.76 -25.22 8.73
C PRO A 108 -2.94 -26.01 8.16
N LEU A 109 -3.55 -25.48 7.12
CA LEU A 109 -4.70 -26.12 6.50
C LEU A 109 -4.29 -27.39 5.75
N GLU A 110 -4.84 -28.53 6.16
CA GLU A 110 -4.63 -29.80 5.47
C GLU A 110 -5.11 -29.78 4.02
N LEU A 111 -4.46 -30.58 3.15
CA LEU A 111 -4.74 -30.64 1.71
C LEU A 111 -6.23 -30.91 1.43
N HIS A 112 -6.85 -31.84 2.16
CA HIS A 112 -8.25 -32.19 1.95
C HIS A 112 -9.18 -30.97 2.13
N ARG A 113 -8.96 -30.18 3.20
CA ARG A 113 -9.74 -28.95 3.46
C ARG A 113 -9.49 -27.87 2.41
N ARG A 114 -8.27 -27.79 1.88
CA ARG A 114 -7.93 -26.85 0.79
C ARG A 114 -8.66 -27.22 -0.51
N LEU A 115 -8.72 -28.51 -0.82
CA LEU A 115 -9.45 -29.04 -1.97
C LEU A 115 -10.96 -28.82 -1.82
N ASP A 116 -11.53 -29.10 -0.64
CA ASP A 116 -12.95 -28.86 -0.36
C ASP A 116 -13.32 -27.38 -0.59
N ARG A 117 -12.51 -26.44 -0.07
CA ARG A 117 -12.69 -25.00 -0.32
C ARG A 117 -12.64 -24.65 -1.81
N ALA A 118 -11.72 -25.25 -2.56
CA ALA A 118 -11.59 -24.99 -3.99
C ALA A 118 -12.80 -25.49 -4.80
N VAL A 119 -13.40 -26.63 -4.44
CA VAL A 119 -14.64 -27.12 -5.09
C VAL A 119 -15.80 -26.14 -4.95
N HIS A 120 -15.86 -25.42 -3.83
CA HIS A 120 -16.91 -24.43 -3.57
C HIS A 120 -16.73 -23.09 -4.33
N CYS A 121 -15.59 -22.86 -4.99
CA CYS A 121 -15.34 -21.65 -5.79
C CYS A 121 -15.91 -21.69 -7.22
N GLY A 122 -16.90 -22.54 -7.48
CA GLY A 122 -17.61 -22.66 -8.76
C GLY A 122 -17.21 -23.89 -9.58
N PHE A 123 -18.11 -24.37 -10.46
CA PHE A 123 -17.97 -25.67 -11.13
C PHE A 123 -16.71 -25.79 -12.00
N LEU A 124 -16.42 -24.79 -12.82
CA LEU A 124 -15.30 -24.83 -13.76
C LEU A 124 -14.00 -24.33 -13.11
N PHE A 125 -14.05 -23.14 -12.52
CA PHE A 125 -12.89 -22.52 -11.87
C PHE A 125 -12.40 -23.33 -10.66
N GLY A 126 -13.31 -23.84 -9.83
CA GLY A 126 -12.96 -24.65 -8.67
C GLY A 126 -12.26 -25.95 -9.02
N ARG A 127 -12.72 -26.66 -10.06
CA ARG A 127 -12.05 -27.86 -10.58
C ARG A 127 -10.66 -27.56 -11.14
N PHE A 128 -10.51 -26.45 -11.85
CA PHE A 128 -9.21 -26.00 -12.35
C PHE A 128 -8.24 -25.70 -11.20
N VAL A 129 -8.68 -24.95 -10.20
CA VAL A 129 -7.88 -24.63 -9.00
C VAL A 129 -7.49 -25.90 -8.23
N MET A 130 -8.39 -26.88 -8.10
CA MET A 130 -8.07 -28.17 -7.48
C MET A 130 -6.93 -28.90 -8.20
N VAL A 131 -6.97 -28.98 -9.53
CA VAL A 131 -5.92 -29.63 -10.31
C VAL A 131 -4.59 -28.91 -10.08
N ILE A 132 -4.57 -27.57 -10.08
CA ILE A 132 -3.37 -26.79 -9.74
C ILE A 132 -2.88 -27.11 -8.33
N MET A 133 -3.76 -27.15 -7.32
CA MET A 133 -3.36 -27.47 -5.94
C MET A 133 -2.74 -28.87 -5.82
N LEU A 134 -3.27 -29.86 -6.53
CA LEU A 134 -2.70 -31.21 -6.56
C LEU A 134 -1.32 -31.23 -7.22
N ILE A 135 -1.15 -30.53 -8.35
CA ILE A 135 0.14 -30.40 -9.03
C ILE A 135 1.16 -29.72 -8.12
N LEU A 136 0.79 -28.60 -7.48
CA LEU A 136 1.65 -27.89 -6.54
C LEU A 136 2.01 -28.76 -5.31
N HIS A 137 1.06 -29.55 -4.80
CA HIS A 137 1.33 -30.46 -3.69
C HIS A 137 2.29 -31.59 -4.08
N ALA A 138 2.11 -32.20 -5.26
CA ALA A 138 3.03 -33.19 -5.80
C ALA A 138 4.42 -32.60 -6.04
N MET A 139 4.49 -31.39 -6.61
CA MET A 139 5.74 -30.67 -6.80
C MET A 139 6.42 -30.37 -5.47
N ASN A 140 5.67 -29.95 -4.44
CA ASN A 140 6.21 -29.74 -3.10
C ASN A 140 6.75 -31.04 -2.49
N TYR A 141 6.08 -32.18 -2.68
CA TYR A 141 6.58 -33.47 -2.23
C TYR A 141 7.89 -33.85 -2.93
N VAL A 142 7.98 -33.69 -4.26
CA VAL A 142 9.23 -33.92 -5.02
C VAL A 142 10.34 -32.97 -4.56
N LEU A 143 10.05 -31.68 -4.37
CA LEU A 143 11.01 -30.71 -3.87
C LEU A 143 11.49 -31.06 -2.47
N SER A 144 10.60 -31.51 -1.58
CA SER A 144 10.98 -31.95 -0.22
C SER A 144 11.90 -33.18 -0.24
N TYR A 145 11.82 -34.01 -1.28
CA TYR A 145 12.73 -35.13 -1.48
C TYR A 145 14.09 -34.68 -2.05
N LEU A 146 14.08 -33.78 -3.04
CA LEU A 146 15.31 -33.28 -3.69
C LEU A 146 16.12 -32.34 -2.79
N LYS A 147 15.44 -31.49 -2.02
CA LYS A 147 16.03 -30.53 -1.09
C LYS A 147 15.24 -30.57 0.22
N PRO A 148 15.56 -31.51 1.13
CA PRO A 148 14.88 -31.64 2.40
C PRO A 148 14.95 -30.34 3.21
N ASN A 149 13.90 -30.09 4.01
CA ASN A 149 13.75 -28.87 4.79
C ASN A 149 14.93 -28.61 5.73
N SER A 150 15.66 -29.65 6.14
CA SER A 150 16.89 -29.53 6.95
C SER A 150 18.04 -28.80 6.25
N LEU A 151 17.97 -28.61 4.92
CA LEU A 151 18.93 -27.84 4.11
C LEU A 151 18.47 -26.40 3.84
N ILE A 152 17.34 -25.99 4.41
CA ILE A 152 16.78 -24.65 4.27
C ILE A 152 17.06 -23.91 5.58
N ASP A 153 17.75 -22.77 5.50
CA ASP A 153 17.94 -21.91 6.66
C ASP A 153 16.57 -21.41 7.15
N GLU A 154 16.23 -21.73 8.39
CA GLU A 154 15.04 -21.18 9.03
C GLU A 154 15.29 -19.71 9.34
N ALA A 155 14.34 -18.86 8.93
CA ALA A 155 14.38 -17.45 9.32
C ALA A 155 14.21 -17.35 10.84
N VAL A 156 15.10 -16.61 11.49
CA VAL A 156 15.00 -16.34 12.93
C VAL A 156 13.77 -15.49 13.19
N ASP A 157 12.91 -15.93 14.11
CA ASP A 157 11.71 -15.19 14.50
C ASP A 157 12.06 -13.82 15.11
N PHE A 158 11.23 -12.82 14.81
CA PHE A 158 11.33 -11.50 15.44
C PHE A 158 10.75 -11.54 16.86
N PRO A 159 11.37 -10.89 17.87
CA PRO A 159 12.62 -10.14 17.78
C PRO A 159 13.81 -11.09 17.78
N ALA A 160 14.54 -11.12 16.64
CA ALA A 160 15.90 -11.59 16.65
C ALA A 160 16.63 -10.79 17.73
N PRO A 161 17.53 -11.39 18.53
CA PRO A 161 18.28 -10.67 19.54
C PRO A 161 19.09 -9.56 18.85
N LEU A 162 18.48 -8.39 18.73
CA LEU A 162 19.17 -7.15 18.46
C LEU A 162 20.18 -7.07 19.59
N HIS A 163 21.46 -6.96 19.23
CA HIS A 163 22.43 -6.43 20.16
C HIS A 163 21.89 -5.05 20.57
N LYS A 164 21.19 -4.99 21.72
CA LYS A 164 20.37 -3.86 22.17
C LYS A 164 21.16 -2.55 22.24
N GLU A 165 22.48 -2.62 22.18
CA GLU A 165 23.38 -1.49 22.18
C GLU A 165 23.36 -0.69 20.85
N GLU A 166 23.13 -1.29 19.68
CA GLU A 166 23.22 -0.53 18.42
C GLU A 166 21.96 0.28 18.09
N VAL A 167 20.77 -0.23 18.38
CA VAL A 167 19.50 0.44 18.03
C VAL A 167 19.22 1.64 18.95
N MET A 168 19.46 1.53 20.26
CA MET A 168 19.31 2.67 21.18
C MET A 168 20.35 3.78 20.91
N THR A 169 21.57 3.41 20.52
CA THR A 169 22.61 4.39 20.19
C THR A 169 22.26 5.17 18.93
N ASN A 170 21.67 4.51 17.93
CA ASN A 170 21.26 5.16 16.68
C ASN A 170 20.00 6.03 16.84
N VAL A 171 19.03 5.62 17.67
CA VAL A 171 17.83 6.44 17.96
C VAL A 171 18.18 7.67 18.81
N ASN A 172 19.06 7.53 19.81
CA ASN A 172 19.51 8.69 20.59
C ASN A 172 20.41 9.64 19.78
N LYS A 173 21.28 9.13 18.89
CA LYS A 173 22.07 10.00 17.99
C LYS A 173 21.18 10.80 17.04
N LYS A 174 20.08 10.22 16.54
CA LYS A 174 19.13 10.93 15.66
C LYS A 174 18.38 12.05 16.42
N LYS A 175 17.92 11.79 17.64
CA LYS A 175 17.29 12.81 18.50
C LYS A 175 18.24 13.94 18.91
N ILE A 176 19.52 13.65 19.13
CA ILE A 176 20.50 14.68 19.51
C ILE A 176 20.87 15.57 18.30
N HIS A 177 20.87 15.03 17.07
CA HIS A 177 21.14 15.83 15.88
C HIS A 177 19.96 16.71 15.42
N GLU A 178 18.72 16.32 15.68
CA GLU A 178 17.54 17.10 15.30
C GLU A 178 17.14 18.18 16.33
N GLY A 179 17.67 18.12 17.56
CA GLY A 179 17.42 19.12 18.62
C GLY A 179 18.41 20.28 18.70
N GLY A 180 19.40 20.35 17.79
CA GLY A 180 20.51 21.31 17.83
C GLY A 180 20.53 22.37 16.72
N ALA A 181 19.52 22.40 15.86
CA ALA A 181 19.36 23.42 14.82
C ALA A 181 18.10 24.24 15.12
N SER A 182 18.23 25.19 16.04
CA SER A 182 17.31 26.31 16.25
C SER A 182 18.11 27.60 16.11
#